data_AF-A0A7S1BL38-F1
#
_entry.id   AF-A0A7S1BL38-F1
#
_cell.length_a   1.000
_cell.length_b   1.000
_cell.length_c   1.000
_cell.angle_alpha   90.00
_cell.angle_beta   90.00
_cell.angle_gamma   90.00
#
_symmetry.space_group_name_H-M   'P 1'
#
loop_
_entity.id
_entity.type
_entity.pdbx_description
1 polymer ?
#
loop_
_entity_poly.entity_id
_entity_poly.type
_entity_poly.pdbx_seq_one_letter_code
_entity_poly.pdbx_strand_id
1 'polypeptide(L)'
;DELKWKKTVFILFTVLFALVCLVIGSLYLFKDEIKTITTGLTNSQPPYQCPGNSSRTIAEPASFNDCNCYTGHQRENDKCTKFVEKYKCPSNSAPTTIETASSEDCDCYDGYQRENGKCTMIETPPEPDVDYNS
;
A
#
# COMPACT_ATOMS: atom_id res chain seq x y z
N ASP A 1 -78.23 37.90 6.96
CA ASP A 1 -77.61 36.71 6.30
C ASP A 1 -76.14 36.85 5.92
N GLU A 2 -75.63 38.05 5.71
CA GLU A 2 -74.23 38.29 5.30
C GLU A 2 -73.17 37.72 6.28
N LEU A 3 -73.44 37.78 7.59
CA LEU A 3 -72.52 37.28 8.63
C LEU A 3 -72.43 35.74 8.65
N LYS A 4 -73.50 35.03 8.26
CA LYS A 4 -73.49 33.55 8.18
C LYS A 4 -72.64 33.10 7.00
N TRP A 5 -72.79 33.75 5.85
CA TRP A 5 -72.00 33.44 4.65
C TRP A 5 -70.50 33.70 4.86
N LYS A 6 -70.12 34.82 5.50
CA LYS A 6 -68.71 35.11 5.83
C LYS A 6 -68.08 34.05 6.74
N LYS A 7 -68.82 33.55 7.75
CA LYS A 7 -68.34 32.48 8.63
C LYS A 7 -68.17 31.16 7.87
N THR A 8 -69.11 30.80 7.00
CA THR A 8 -69.01 29.59 6.19
C THR A 8 -67.83 29.65 5.23
N VAL A 9 -67.62 30.78 4.54
CA VAL A 9 -66.47 30.97 3.64
C VAL A 9 -65.16 30.91 4.42
N PHE A 10 -65.09 31.50 5.61
CA PHE A 10 -63.90 31.44 6.45
C PHE A 10 -63.57 30.02 6.89
N ILE A 11 -64.57 29.23 7.29
CA ILE A 11 -64.39 27.83 7.68
C ILE A 11 -63.94 26.98 6.48
N LEU A 12 -64.53 27.18 5.30
CA LEU A 12 -64.11 26.45 4.10
C LEU A 12 -62.67 26.78 3.71
N PHE A 13 -62.27 28.05 3.84
CA PHE A 13 -60.90 28.48 3.53
C PHE A 13 -59.88 27.90 4.52
N THR A 14 -60.18 27.86 5.82
CA THR A 14 -59.27 27.28 6.81
C THR A 14 -59.15 25.76 6.66
N VAL A 15 -60.23 25.06 6.33
CA VAL A 15 -60.21 23.61 6.06
C VAL A 15 -59.40 23.32 4.80
N LEU A 16 -59.61 24.10 3.72
CA LEU A 16 -58.84 23.95 2.49
C LEU A 16 -57.34 24.18 2.73
N PHE A 17 -56.99 25.24 3.46
CA PHE A 17 -55.61 25.55 3.79
C PHE A 17 -54.96 24.44 4.63
N ALA A 18 -55.67 23.90 5.62
CA ALA A 18 -55.18 22.79 6.43
C ALA A 18 -54.93 21.51 5.59
N LEU A 19 -55.81 21.19 4.65
CA LEU A 19 -55.62 20.05 3.73
C LEU A 19 -54.41 20.26 2.81
N VAL A 20 -54.25 21.47 2.27
CA VAL A 20 -53.08 21.82 1.45
C VAL A 20 -51.79 21.69 2.25
N CYS A 21 -51.76 22.19 3.50
CA CYS A 21 -50.62 22.04 4.40
C CYS A 21 -50.29 20.57 4.72
N LEU A 22 -51.31 19.71 4.91
CA LEU A 22 -51.10 18.28 5.14
C LEU A 22 -50.50 17.59 3.91
N VAL A 23 -51.03 17.84 2.71
CA VAL A 23 -50.51 17.25 1.47
C VAL A 23 -49.08 17.72 1.20
N ILE A 24 -48.83 19.02 1.33
CA ILE A 24 -47.50 19.61 1.12
C ILE A 24 -46.51 19.12 2.19
N GLY A 25 -46.92 19.05 3.46
CA GLY A 25 -46.09 18.54 4.55
C GLY A 25 -45.70 17.08 4.37
N SER A 26 -46.64 16.23 3.92
CA SER A 26 -46.34 14.84 3.55
C SER A 26 -45.35 14.76 2.38
N LEU A 27 -45.49 15.62 1.37
CA LEU A 27 -44.53 15.70 0.24
C LEU A 27 -43.12 16.12 0.68
N TYR A 28 -42.99 17.02 1.66
CA TYR A 28 -41.69 17.39 2.22
C TYR A 28 -41.06 16.27 3.04
N LEU A 29 -41.85 15.53 3.83
CA LEU A 29 -41.36 14.37 4.60
C LEU A 29 -40.86 13.23 3.70
N PHE A 30 -41.41 13.05 2.50
CA PHE A 30 -40.95 12.05 1.54
C PHE A 30 -39.68 12.44 0.75
N LYS A 31 -39.24 13.70 0.80
CA LYS A 31 -38.10 14.16 0.00
C LYS A 31 -36.75 13.78 0.61
N ASP A 32 -36.69 13.54 1.92
CA ASP A 32 -35.43 13.25 2.62
C ASP A 32 -35.03 11.76 2.57
N GLU A 33 -35.94 10.84 2.25
CA GLU A 33 -35.60 9.40 2.12
C GLU A 33 -35.10 8.99 0.72
N ILE A 34 -35.37 9.77 -0.33
CA ILE A 34 -34.95 9.40 -1.70
C ILE A 34 -33.48 9.75 -1.97
N LYS A 35 -32.84 10.59 -1.14
CA LYS A 35 -31.41 10.89 -1.28
C LYS A 35 -30.49 9.69 -1.00
N THR A 36 -31.01 8.64 -0.35
CA THR A 36 -30.19 7.49 0.09
C THR A 36 -30.24 6.31 -0.89
N ILE A 37 -31.18 6.29 -1.84
CA ILE A 37 -31.36 5.13 -2.75
C ILE A 37 -30.53 5.29 -4.04
N THR A 38 -30.24 6.51 -4.49
CA THR A 38 -29.42 6.74 -5.70
C THR A 38 -27.92 6.56 -5.45
N THR A 39 -27.46 6.51 -4.20
CA THR A 39 -26.06 6.21 -3.85
C THR A 39 -25.80 4.73 -3.54
N GLY A 40 -26.82 3.86 -3.64
CA GLY A 40 -26.72 2.43 -3.32
C GLY A 40 -26.37 1.49 -4.48
N LEU A 41 -26.30 1.98 -5.73
CA LEU A 41 -26.00 1.15 -6.91
C LEU A 41 -24.56 1.30 -7.44
N THR A 42 -23.77 2.16 -6.85
CA THR A 42 -22.32 2.11 -7.02
C THR A 42 -21.72 1.77 -5.67
N ASN A 43 -21.63 0.48 -5.37
CA ASN A 43 -20.59 -0.05 -4.50
C ASN A 43 -19.23 0.18 -5.19
N SER A 44 -18.92 1.45 -5.52
CA SER A 44 -17.66 1.85 -6.10
C SER A 44 -16.74 2.06 -4.93
N GLN A 45 -16.24 0.96 -4.38
CA GLN A 45 -14.95 1.05 -3.72
C GLN A 45 -13.99 1.76 -4.70
N PRO A 46 -13.19 2.70 -4.22
CA PRO A 46 -12.22 3.34 -5.09
C PRO A 46 -11.37 2.26 -5.77
N PRO A 47 -11.06 2.41 -7.06
CA PRO A 47 -10.26 1.42 -7.77
C PRO A 47 -8.96 1.20 -6.99
N TYR A 48 -8.57 -0.07 -6.86
CA TYR A 48 -7.36 -0.43 -6.13
C TYR A 48 -6.16 0.32 -6.73
N GLN A 49 -5.31 0.86 -5.86
CA GLN A 49 -4.09 1.57 -6.28
C GLN A 49 -2.87 0.81 -5.81
N CYS A 50 -1.91 0.65 -6.71
CA CYS A 50 -0.63 0.04 -6.39
C CYS A 50 0.08 0.83 -5.27
N PRO A 51 0.72 0.15 -4.32
CA PRO A 51 1.40 0.81 -3.21
C PRO A 51 2.63 1.60 -3.68
N GLY A 52 3.20 2.42 -2.79
CA GLY A 52 4.43 3.16 -3.08
C GLY A 52 5.56 2.25 -3.58
N ASN A 53 6.43 2.81 -4.43
CA ASN A 53 7.56 2.11 -5.07
C ASN A 53 7.15 0.93 -5.98
N SER A 54 5.95 0.98 -6.55
CA SER A 54 5.46 0.01 -7.50
C SER A 54 4.75 0.68 -8.68
N SER A 55 4.53 -0.09 -9.75
CA SER A 55 3.83 0.33 -10.96
C SER A 55 2.79 -0.70 -11.35
N ARG A 56 1.67 -0.25 -11.92
CA ARG A 56 0.63 -1.14 -12.43
C ARG A 56 1.12 -1.90 -13.65
N THR A 57 0.86 -3.21 -13.70
CA THR A 57 1.15 -4.05 -14.88
C THR A 57 0.00 -4.04 -15.88
N ILE A 58 -1.21 -3.72 -15.40
CA ILE A 58 -2.44 -3.59 -16.21
C ILE A 58 -3.09 -2.23 -15.99
N ALA A 59 -4.04 -1.85 -16.85
CA ALA A 59 -4.68 -0.53 -16.81
C ALA A 59 -5.44 -0.29 -15.50
N GLU A 60 -6.15 -1.31 -15.03
CA GLU A 60 -7.02 -1.29 -13.85
C GLU A 60 -6.59 -2.42 -12.90
N PRO A 61 -5.64 -2.17 -11.99
CA PRO A 61 -5.21 -3.17 -11.04
C PRO A 61 -6.35 -3.48 -10.07
N ALA A 62 -6.63 -4.76 -9.83
CA ALA A 62 -7.63 -5.21 -8.87
C ALA A 62 -6.99 -5.56 -7.53
N SER A 63 -5.69 -5.86 -7.53
CA SER A 63 -4.94 -6.30 -6.36
C SER A 63 -3.45 -5.97 -6.47
N PHE A 64 -2.69 -6.25 -5.41
CA PHE A 64 -1.25 -6.07 -5.43
C PHE A 64 -0.55 -6.98 -6.45
N ASN A 65 -1.19 -8.07 -6.89
CA ASN A 65 -0.63 -8.97 -7.93
C ASN A 65 -0.56 -8.30 -9.30
N ASP A 66 -1.34 -7.24 -9.48
CA ASP A 66 -1.38 -6.43 -10.69
C ASP A 66 -0.39 -5.26 -10.64
N CYS A 67 0.56 -5.32 -9.69
CA CYS A 67 1.58 -4.32 -9.45
C CYS A 67 2.98 -4.98 -9.48
N ASN A 68 3.93 -4.27 -10.07
CA ASN A 68 5.34 -4.66 -10.10
C ASN A 68 6.19 -3.66 -9.32
N CYS A 69 7.07 -4.14 -8.44
CA CYS A 69 7.98 -3.28 -7.68
C CYS A 69 9.03 -2.66 -8.61
N TYR A 70 9.44 -1.42 -8.34
CA TYR A 70 10.55 -0.80 -9.07
C TYR A 70 11.88 -1.49 -8.76
N THR A 71 12.87 -1.30 -9.64
CA THR A 71 14.23 -1.83 -9.45
C THR A 71 14.79 -1.45 -8.07
N GLY A 72 15.40 -2.43 -7.40
CA GLY A 72 15.92 -2.27 -6.03
C GLY A 72 14.86 -2.33 -4.93
N HIS A 73 13.61 -2.73 -5.24
CA HIS A 73 12.57 -3.05 -4.28
C HIS A 73 12.08 -4.49 -4.48
N GLN A 74 11.68 -5.14 -3.39
CA GLN A 74 11.15 -6.50 -3.39
C GLN A 74 9.76 -6.54 -2.75
N ARG A 75 9.03 -7.63 -3.02
CA ARG A 75 7.66 -7.83 -2.55
C ARG A 75 7.67 -8.41 -1.14
N GLU A 76 7.08 -7.69 -0.18
CA GLU A 76 7.04 -8.10 1.22
C GLU A 76 5.76 -7.58 1.90
N ASN A 77 4.95 -8.47 2.49
CA ASN A 77 3.72 -8.13 3.23
C ASN A 77 2.80 -7.14 2.49
N ASP A 78 2.49 -7.43 1.23
CA ASP A 78 1.67 -6.59 0.35
C ASP A 78 2.20 -5.17 0.09
N LYS A 79 3.52 -4.98 0.22
CA LYS A 79 4.21 -3.72 -0.06
C LYS A 79 5.48 -3.99 -0.87
N CYS A 80 5.96 -2.95 -1.54
CA CYS A 80 7.29 -2.95 -2.14
C CYS A 80 8.28 -2.30 -1.17
N THR A 81 9.08 -3.13 -0.51
CA THR A 81 10.13 -2.68 0.42
C THR A 81 11.44 -2.56 -0.33
N LYS A 82 12.28 -1.60 0.06
CA LYS A 82 13.61 -1.47 -0.55
C LYS A 82 14.38 -2.76 -0.28
N PHE A 83 15.12 -3.23 -1.28
CA PHE A 83 16.07 -4.32 -1.09
C PHE A 83 17.09 -3.83 -0.04
N VAL A 84 16.97 -4.36 1.17
CA VAL A 84 18.00 -4.19 2.17
C VAL A 84 19.02 -5.25 1.81
N GLU A 85 20.20 -4.84 1.34
CA GLU A 85 21.37 -5.72 1.35
C GLU A 85 21.53 -6.20 2.79
N LYS A 86 21.02 -7.40 3.09
CA LYS A 86 20.91 -7.90 4.48
C LYS A 86 22.29 -7.99 5.11
N TYR A 87 23.31 -8.25 4.30
CA TYR A 87 24.66 -8.37 4.77
C TYR A 87 25.67 -7.84 3.73
N LYS A 88 26.55 -6.94 4.17
CA LYS A 88 27.73 -6.54 3.39
C LYS A 88 28.91 -7.40 3.80
N CYS A 89 29.52 -8.08 2.84
CA CYS A 89 30.72 -8.84 3.07
C CYS A 89 31.86 -7.95 3.62
N PRO A 90 32.69 -8.47 4.52
CA PRO A 90 33.84 -7.75 5.05
C PRO A 90 34.84 -7.40 3.94
N SER A 91 35.78 -6.48 4.22
CA SER A 91 36.84 -6.13 3.27
C SER A 91 37.60 -7.37 2.81
N ASN A 92 38.00 -7.38 1.53
CA ASN A 92 38.71 -8.50 0.87
C ASN A 92 37.89 -9.80 0.77
N SER A 93 36.56 -9.68 0.68
CA SER A 93 35.66 -10.79 0.37
C SER A 93 34.56 -10.39 -0.58
N ALA A 94 33.96 -11.39 -1.22
CA ALA A 94 32.82 -11.25 -2.11
C ALA A 94 31.68 -12.20 -1.69
N PRO A 95 30.41 -11.83 -1.93
CA PRO A 95 29.30 -12.72 -1.66
C PRO A 95 29.35 -13.94 -2.58
N THR A 96 29.12 -15.13 -2.03
CA THR A 96 29.06 -16.39 -2.80
C THR A 96 27.72 -16.57 -3.49
N THR A 97 26.67 -15.96 -2.94
CA THR A 97 25.32 -15.98 -3.48
C THR A 97 24.75 -14.58 -3.57
N ILE A 98 23.69 -14.40 -4.35
CA ILE A 98 22.98 -13.13 -4.49
C ILE A 98 22.26 -12.75 -3.18
N GLU A 99 21.96 -13.74 -2.34
CA GLU A 99 21.27 -13.57 -1.05
C GLU A 99 22.24 -13.76 0.12
N THR A 100 23.25 -12.89 0.22
CA THR A 100 24.15 -12.86 1.37
C THR A 100 23.35 -12.54 2.64
N ALA A 101 23.13 -13.53 3.48
CA ALA A 101 22.41 -13.40 4.74
C ALA A 101 23.36 -13.23 5.92
N SER A 102 24.59 -13.73 5.82
CA SER A 102 25.57 -13.68 6.91
C SER A 102 27.04 -13.66 6.44
N SER A 103 27.96 -13.64 7.40
CA SER A 103 29.41 -13.61 7.14
C SER A 103 29.90 -14.87 6.43
N GLU A 104 29.21 -15.98 6.65
CA GLU A 104 29.50 -17.30 6.11
C GLU A 104 29.18 -17.37 4.61
N ASP A 105 28.29 -16.52 4.11
CA ASP A 105 27.93 -16.41 2.69
C ASP A 105 28.91 -15.55 1.88
N CYS A 106 30.09 -15.25 2.45
CA CYS A 106 31.15 -14.49 1.79
C CYS A 106 32.38 -15.38 1.58
N ASP A 107 33.05 -15.27 0.45
CA ASP A 107 34.36 -15.90 0.23
C ASP A 107 35.47 -14.86 0.22
N CYS A 108 36.57 -15.17 0.89
CA CYS A 108 37.77 -14.33 0.85
C CYS A 108 38.41 -14.40 -0.55
N TYR A 109 38.97 -13.29 -1.01
CA TYR A 109 39.74 -13.30 -2.26
C TYR A 109 41.01 -14.16 -2.13
N ASP A 110 41.56 -14.57 -3.27
CA ASP A 110 42.83 -15.31 -3.33
C ASP A 110 43.94 -14.58 -2.56
N GLY A 111 44.70 -15.32 -1.76
CA GLY A 111 45.73 -14.77 -0.88
C GLY A 111 45.21 -14.23 0.46
N TYR A 112 43.91 -14.36 0.74
CA TYR A 112 43.32 -14.05 2.04
C TYR A 112 42.70 -15.30 2.68
N GLN A 113 42.78 -15.41 4.01
CA GLN A 113 42.13 -16.45 4.80
C GLN A 113 41.16 -15.85 5.82
N ARG A 114 40.19 -16.66 6.25
CA ARG A 114 39.17 -16.22 7.21
C ARG A 114 39.65 -16.38 8.65
N GLU A 115 39.73 -15.27 9.37
CA GLU A 115 40.05 -15.22 10.80
C GLU A 115 39.08 -14.29 11.53
N ASN A 116 38.42 -14.80 12.58
CA ASN A 116 37.47 -14.03 13.41
C ASN A 116 36.39 -13.28 12.60
N GLY A 117 35.90 -13.88 11.52
CA GLY A 117 34.88 -13.27 10.64
C GLY A 117 35.40 -12.15 9.73
N LYS A 118 36.73 -12.03 9.56
CA LYS A 118 37.37 -11.12 8.60
C LYS A 118 38.32 -11.88 7.69
N CYS A 119 38.57 -11.36 6.50
CA CYS A 119 39.58 -11.90 5.59
C CYS A 119 40.91 -11.20 5.83
N THR A 120 41.88 -11.92 6.37
CA THR A 120 43.25 -11.47 6.64
C THR A 120 44.19 -12.01 5.57
N MET A 121 45.23 -11.27 5.23
CA MET A 121 46.20 -11.70 4.21
C MET A 121 46.97 -12.91 4.73
N ILE A 122 47.15 -13.92 3.90
CA ILE A 122 47.98 -15.08 4.23
C ILE A 122 49.43 -14.59 4.22
N GLU A 123 50.06 -14.56 5.38
CA GLU A 123 51.51 -14.35 5.46
C GLU A 123 52.18 -15.59 4.87
N THR A 124 52.80 -15.42 3.71
CA THR A 124 53.65 -16.48 3.15
C THR A 124 54.78 -16.73 4.14
N PRO A 125 54.97 -17.98 4.60
CA PRO A 125 56.13 -18.29 5.43
C PRO A 125 57.40 -17.83 4.70
N PRO A 126 58.41 -17.29 5.42
CA PRO A 126 59.69 -17.02 4.80
C PRO A 126 60.18 -18.31 4.12
N GLU A 127 60.65 -18.19 2.88
CA GLU A 127 61.24 -19.33 2.18
C GLU A 127 62.28 -19.97 3.10
N PRO A 128 62.27 -21.30 3.28
CA PRO A 128 63.29 -21.96 4.08
C PRO A 128 64.64 -21.62 3.46
N ASP A 129 65.58 -21.16 4.28
CA ASP A 129 66.96 -20.94 3.86
C ASP A 129 67.51 -22.26 3.30
N VAL A 130 67.53 -22.39 1.98
CA VAL A 130 68.09 -23.57 1.32
C VAL A 130 69.61 -23.43 1.42
N ASP A 131 70.21 -24.16 2.36
CA ASP A 131 71.67 -24.26 2.45
C ASP A 131 72.19 -25.04 1.22
N TYR A 132 72.82 -24.31 0.30
CA TYR A 132 73.38 -24.84 -0.93
C TYR A 132 74.76 -25.50 -0.76
N ASN A 133 75.25 -25.70 0.47
CA ASN A 133 76.58 -26.27 0.74
C ASN A 133 76.55 -27.74 1.23
N SER A 134 76.01 -28.68 0.43
CA SER A 134 76.22 -30.13 0.63
C SER A 134 76.87 -30.79 -0.58
#